data_AF-A0A109LMQ8-F1
#
_entry.id   AF-A0A109LMQ8-F1
#
_cell.length_a   1.000
_cell.length_b   1.000
_cell.length_c   1.000
_cell.angle_alpha   90.00
_cell.angle_beta   90.00
_cell.angle_gamma   90.00
#
_symmetry.space_group_name_H-M   'P 1'
#
loop_
_entity.id
_entity.type
_entity.pdbx_description
1 polymer ?
#
loop_
_entity_poly.entity_id
_entity_poly.type
_entity_poly.pdbx_seq_one_letter_code
_entity_poly.pdbx_strand_id
1 'polypeptide(L)'
;MGLSVWQIAIIAVVILVLFGRGRISEMMGDFGKGISSFKKGMNEEVDGESTPASNAQIEAKPADPSATSSETTKKGENTTSQ
;
A
#
# COMPACT_ATOMS: atom_id res chain seq x y z
N MET A 1 9.95 31.42 -10.93
CA MET A 1 9.47 30.14 -11.50
C MET A 1 9.57 29.07 -10.42
N GLY A 2 8.51 28.90 -9.62
CA GLY A 2 8.52 27.97 -8.49
C GLY A 2 8.26 26.52 -8.93
N LEU A 3 8.75 25.55 -8.14
CA LEU A 3 8.38 24.16 -8.29
C LEU A 3 6.86 24.04 -8.06
N SER A 4 6.09 23.91 -9.13
CA SER A 4 4.65 23.69 -9.01
C SER A 4 4.39 22.19 -8.90
N VAL A 5 3.23 21.85 -8.35
CA VAL A 5 2.81 20.45 -8.14
C VAL A 5 2.87 19.65 -9.45
N TRP A 6 2.64 20.31 -10.58
CA TRP A 6 2.73 19.70 -11.91
C TRP A 6 4.13 19.18 -12.28
N GLN A 7 5.19 19.89 -11.91
CA GLN A 7 6.57 19.49 -12.17
C GLN A 7 6.96 18.29 -11.30
N ILE A 8 6.54 18.29 -10.04
CA ILE A 8 6.78 17.17 -9.11
C ILE A 8 6.09 15.90 -9.63
N ALA A 9 4.86 16.00 -10.13
CA ALA A 9 4.15 14.87 -10.71
C ALA A 9 4.90 14.26 -11.91
N ILE A 10 5.42 15.09 -12.82
CA ILE A 10 6.21 14.62 -13.97
C ILE A 10 7.47 13.89 -13.52
N ILE A 11 8.19 14.45 -12.53
CA ILE A 11 9.42 13.83 -11.99
C ILE A 11 9.09 12.49 -11.31
N ALA A 12 8.01 12.42 -10.55
CA ALA A 12 7.56 11.20 -9.89
C ALA A 12 7.27 10.08 -10.90
N VAL A 13 6.64 10.39 -12.05
CA VAL A 13 6.41 9.42 -13.12
C VAL A 13 7.72 8.90 -13.70
N VAL A 14 8.69 9.77 -13.95
CA VAL A 14 10.01 9.37 -14.48
C VAL A 14 10.73 8.42 -13.51
N ILE A 15 10.72 8.73 -12.22
CA ILE A 15 11.31 7.87 -11.18
C ILE A 15 10.56 6.54 -11.10
N LEU A 16 9.23 6.55 -11.17
CA LEU A 16 8.44 5.32 -11.15
C LEU A 16 8.76 4.38 -12.32
N VAL A 17 9.02 4.94 -13.52
CA VAL A 17 9.38 4.15 -14.71
C VAL A 17 10.81 3.60 -14.60
N LEU A 18 11.76 4.39 -14.10
CA LEU A 18 13.17 3.98 -13.95
C LEU A 18 13.36 2.89 -12.90
N PHE A 19 12.72 3.06 -11.75
CA PHE A 19 12.89 2.17 -10.61
C PHE A 19 11.82 1.06 -10.57
N GLY A 20 10.69 1.24 -11.27
CA GLY A 20 9.58 0.30 -11.31
C GLY A 20 8.74 0.28 -10.02
N ARG A 21 7.47 -0.10 -10.15
CA ARG A 21 6.51 -0.14 -9.02
C ARG A 21 6.91 -1.07 -7.86
N GLY A 22 7.62 -2.17 -8.14
CA GLY A 22 8.00 -3.16 -7.11
C GLY A 22 8.99 -2.60 -6.09
N ARG A 23 10.07 -1.95 -6.57
CA ARG A 23 11.12 -1.41 -5.70
C ARG A 23 10.65 -0.21 -4.87
N ILE A 24 9.88 0.70 -5.46
CA ILE A 24 9.31 1.82 -4.70
C ILE A 24 8.36 1.34 -3.60
N SER A 25 7.49 0.36 -3.87
CA SER A 25 6.52 -0.12 -2.87
C SER A 25 7.17 -0.80 -1.67
N GLU A 26 8.19 -1.65 -1.88
CA GLU A 26 8.95 -2.27 -0.78
C GLU A 26 9.69 -1.22 0.05
N MET A 27 10.39 -0.28 -0.60
CA MET A 27 11.13 0.77 0.09
C MET A 27 10.18 1.71 0.85
N MET A 28 9.10 2.18 0.20
CA MET A 28 8.13 3.07 0.82
C MET A 28 7.39 2.41 1.98
N GLY A 29 7.21 1.09 1.97
CA GLY A 29 6.68 0.34 3.12
C GLY A 29 7.59 0.41 4.34
N ASP A 30 8.90 0.25 4.16
CA ASP A 30 9.89 0.35 5.23
C ASP A 30 10.04 1.80 5.75
N PHE A 31 10.14 2.77 4.83
CA PHE A 31 10.15 4.20 5.16
C PHE A 31 8.86 4.64 5.87
N GLY A 32 7.70 4.14 5.44
CA GLY A 32 6.40 4.46 6.04
C GLY A 32 6.30 3.97 7.49
N LYS A 33 6.84 2.78 7.80
CA LYS A 33 6.93 2.28 9.17
C LYS A 33 7.86 3.14 10.03
N GLY A 34 9.02 3.54 9.51
CA GLY A 34 9.95 4.43 10.20
C GLY A 34 9.35 5.80 10.51
N ILE A 35 8.72 6.45 9.52
CA ILE A 35 8.02 7.73 9.71
C ILE A 35 6.83 7.59 10.65
N SER A 36 6.09 6.48 10.61
CA SER A 36 4.93 6.28 11.47
C SER A 36 5.32 6.11 12.93
N SER A 37 6.42 5.40 13.21
CA SER A 37 6.99 5.27 14.56
C SER A 37 7.53 6.61 15.06
N PHE A 38 8.16 7.40 14.19
CA PHE A 38 8.62 8.74 14.53
C PHE A 38 7.45 9.67 14.87
N LYS A 39 6.38 9.66 14.07
CA LYS A 39 5.17 10.43 14.33
C LYS A 39 4.48 9.99 15.61
N LYS A 40 4.42 8.68 15.87
CA LYS A 40 3.83 8.12 17.10
C LYS A 40 4.63 8.51 18.34
N GLY A 41 5.95 8.41 18.30
CA GLY A 41 6.82 8.86 19.40
C GLY A 41 6.74 10.37 19.65
N MET A 42 6.63 11.18 18.59
CA MET A 42 6.39 12.62 18.74
C MET A 42 5.02 12.94 19.33
N ASN A 43 4.00 12.13 19.01
CA ASN A 43 2.64 12.32 19.52
C ASN A 43 2.48 11.89 20.98
N GLU A 44 3.20 10.84 21.41
CA GLU A 44 3.29 10.43 22.84
C GLU A 44 3.96 11.49 23.74
N GLU A 45 4.83 12.34 23.19
CA GLU A 45 5.44 13.44 23.96
C GLU A 45 4.46 14.62 24.17
N VAL A 46 3.53 14.84 23.24
CA VAL A 46 2.58 15.98 23.30
C VAL A 46 1.22 15.63 23.90
N ASP A 47 0.77 14.39 23.78
CA ASP A 47 -0.49 13.90 24.34
C ASP A 47 -0.21 12.53 24.99
N GLY A 48 -0.20 12.49 26.31
CA GLY A 48 0.06 11.28 27.11
C GLY A 48 -1.06 10.23 27.07
N GLU A 49 -1.64 9.94 25.90
CA GLU A 49 -2.66 8.91 25.72
C GLU A 49 -2.40 8.07 24.46
N SER A 50 -1.91 6.85 24.69
CA SER A 50 -1.55 5.87 23.67
C SER A 50 -2.78 5.37 22.89
N THR A 51 -2.74 5.47 21.55
CA THR A 51 -3.55 4.58 20.69
C THR A 51 -2.63 3.58 19.96
N PRO A 52 -2.88 2.26 20.06
CA PRO A 52 -2.13 1.26 19.32
C PRO A 52 -2.57 1.28 17.86
N ALA A 53 -1.75 1.85 16.98
CA ALA A 53 -1.91 1.63 15.55
C ALA A 53 -1.68 0.14 15.28
N SER A 54 -2.78 -0.53 14.95
CA SER A 54 -2.92 -1.94 14.65
C SER A 54 -1.75 -2.50 13.84
N ASN A 55 -1.24 -3.61 14.35
CA ASN A 55 -0.30 -4.51 13.69
C ASN A 55 -0.85 -4.85 12.30
N ALA A 56 -0.26 -4.28 11.24
CA ALA A 56 -0.45 -4.76 9.88
C ALA A 56 0.17 -6.15 9.80
N GLN A 57 -0.63 -7.16 10.18
CA GLN A 57 -0.39 -8.58 9.96
C GLN A 57 -0.27 -8.79 8.44
N ILE A 58 0.95 -8.67 7.93
CA ILE A 58 1.35 -9.33 6.69
C ILE A 58 1.73 -10.75 7.13
N GLU A 59 0.71 -11.56 7.43
CA GLU A 59 0.90 -13.00 7.52
C GLU A 59 1.09 -13.49 6.09
N ALA A 60 2.35 -13.46 5.64
CA ALA A 60 2.78 -14.25 4.50
C ALA A 60 2.68 -15.73 4.90
N LYS A 61 1.48 -16.29 4.77
CA LYS A 61 1.27 -17.73 4.69
C LYS A 61 2.17 -18.25 3.55
N PRO A 62 3.07 -19.23 3.79
CA PRO A 62 3.95 -19.77 2.75
C PRO A 62 3.13 -20.32 1.59
N ALA A 63 3.66 -20.11 0.39
CA ALA A 63 3.05 -20.38 -0.90
C ALA A 63 2.58 -21.83 -1.10
N ASP A 64 1.45 -21.98 -1.80
CA ASP A 64 1.19 -23.14 -2.65
C ASP A 64 0.81 -22.63 -4.07
N PRO A 65 1.57 -22.99 -5.13
CA PRO A 65 1.36 -22.51 -6.49
C PRO A 65 0.36 -23.40 -7.23
N SER A 66 -0.90 -22.99 -7.34
CA SER A 66 -1.79 -23.65 -8.30
C SER A 66 -2.93 -22.76 -8.78
N ALA A 67 -2.78 -22.38 -10.05
CA ALA A 67 -3.82 -22.26 -11.06
C ALA A 67 -4.82 -21.08 -11.02
N THR A 68 -5.00 -20.53 -12.23
CA THR A 68 -6.27 -20.04 -12.80
C THR A 68 -6.56 -18.55 -12.58
N SER A 69 -6.17 -17.72 -13.55
CA SER A 69 -6.98 -17.25 -14.71
C SER A 69 -7.73 -15.95 -14.37
N SER A 70 -7.42 -14.86 -15.06
CA SER A 70 -8.14 -14.46 -16.28
C SER A 70 -9.65 -14.38 -16.09
N GLU A 71 -10.15 -13.16 -16.28
CA GLU A 71 -11.28 -12.88 -17.16
C GLU A 71 -12.72 -12.95 -16.57
N THR A 72 -13.36 -11.77 -16.62
CA THR A 72 -14.75 -11.51 -17.03
C THR A 72 -15.90 -12.10 -16.23
N THR A 73 -16.51 -11.19 -15.48
CA THR A 73 -17.96 -10.90 -15.45
C THR A 73 -18.76 -11.48 -16.64
N LYS A 74 -19.43 -12.63 -16.46
CA LYS A 74 -20.76 -12.84 -17.04
C LYS A 74 -21.68 -13.54 -16.04
N LYS A 75 -22.60 -12.72 -15.56
CA LYS A 75 -23.93 -13.00 -15.05
C LYS A 75 -24.64 -14.04 -15.93
N GLY A 76 -24.94 -15.19 -15.36
CA GLY A 76 -25.86 -16.23 -15.84
C GLY A 76 -26.16 -17.10 -14.63
N GLU A 77 -27.33 -16.90 -14.01
CA GLU A 77 -28.44 -17.84 -14.15
C GLU A 77 -28.17 -19.14 -13.39
N ASN A 78 -28.64 -19.20 -12.14
CA ASN A 78 -29.51 -20.27 -11.61
C ASN A 78 -29.78 -20.00 -10.11
N THR A 79 -30.91 -20.50 -9.60
CA THR A 79 -31.43 -20.51 -8.21
C THR A 79 -32.77 -19.77 -8.16
N THR A 80 -33.92 -20.36 -7.84
CA THR A 80 -34.16 -21.70 -7.32
C THR A 80 -35.66 -21.96 -7.35
N SER A 81 -36.00 -23.22 -7.57
CA SER A 81 -37.28 -23.83 -7.23
C SER A 81 -37.75 -23.40 -5.85
N GLN A 82 -38.92 -22.78 -5.77
CA GLN A 82 -40.03 -23.05 -4.86
C GLN A 82 -41.16 -22.07 -5.19
#